data_AF-A0A3D1FXQ2-F1
#
_entry.id   AF-A0A3D1FXQ2-F1
#
_cell.length_a   1.000
_cell.length_b   1.000
_cell.length_c   1.000
_cell.angle_alpha   90.00
_cell.angle_beta   90.00
_cell.angle_gamma   90.00
#
_symmetry.space_group_name_H-M   'P 1'
#
loop_
_entity.id
_entity.type
_entity.pdbx_description
1 polymer ?
#
loop_
_entity_poly.entity_id
_entity_poly.type
_entity_poly.pdbx_seq_one_letter_code
_entity_poly.pdbx_strand_id
1 'polypeptide(L)'
;METTLTLTINNLWMMLCTALVFFMHLGFSFLEIGLTRQKNTINILFKNFFIISAGLVLYALIGFNLMYPASFWNGVLPNYFVGLFGLESPIGSEGLDLAYNEGYTYWTDFLFQGMFAATAATIVSGAVAERAKLGSFFVFSILLIGLVYPVVGSWKWGGGFLDEWGFYDFAGSTLVHS
;
A
#
# COMPACT_ATOMS: atom_id res chain seq x y z
N MET A 1 21.54 14.46 -18.61
CA MET A 1 21.96 15.15 -17.37
C MET A 1 20.77 15.77 -16.66
N GLU A 2 19.90 16.51 -17.37
CA GLU A 2 18.66 17.07 -16.80
C GLU A 2 17.68 15.98 -16.31
N THR A 3 17.49 14.92 -17.10
CA THR A 3 16.62 13.78 -16.76
C THR A 3 17.06 13.02 -15.50
N THR A 4 18.37 12.78 -15.35
CA THR A 4 18.95 12.10 -14.18
C THR A 4 18.82 12.93 -12.89
N LEU A 5 18.95 14.26 -13.00
CA LEU A 5 18.79 15.16 -11.86
C LEU A 5 17.34 15.17 -11.38
N THR A 6 16.37 15.31 -12.29
CA THR A 6 14.95 15.26 -11.97
C THR A 6 14.55 13.93 -11.33
N LEU A 7 15.02 12.80 -11.87
CA LEU A 7 14.78 11.48 -11.29
C LEU A 7 15.30 11.38 -9.85
N THR A 8 16.51 11.88 -9.60
CA THR A 8 17.11 11.86 -8.24
C THR A 8 16.28 12.69 -7.27
N ILE A 9 15.86 13.90 -7.67
CA ILE A 9 15.06 14.81 -6.85
C ILE A 9 13.70 14.20 -6.54
N ASN A 10 13.01 13.67 -7.54
CA ASN A 10 11.70 13.06 -7.37
C ASN A 10 11.76 11.82 -6.48
N ASN A 11 12.75 10.93 -6.67
CA ASN A 11 12.93 9.78 -5.79
C ASN A 11 13.23 10.21 -4.35
N LEU A 12 14.09 11.21 -4.14
CA LEU A 12 14.37 11.73 -2.81
C LEU A 12 13.08 12.23 -2.15
N TRP A 13 12.30 13.04 -2.87
CA TRP A 13 11.02 13.55 -2.39
C TRP A 13 10.04 12.42 -2.05
N MET A 14 9.87 11.45 -2.94
CA MET A 14 8.96 10.33 -2.72
C MET A 14 9.40 9.42 -1.56
N MET A 15 10.70 9.22 -1.36
CA MET A 15 11.21 8.48 -0.20
C MET A 15 11.00 9.24 1.11
N LEU A 16 11.13 10.57 1.11
CA LEU A 16 10.75 11.41 2.25
C LEU A 16 9.24 11.32 2.53
N CYS A 17 8.40 11.41 1.50
CA CYS A 17 6.96 11.21 1.64
C CYS A 17 6.63 9.81 2.18
N THR A 18 7.29 8.77 1.68
CA THR A 18 7.14 7.39 2.19
C THR A 18 7.47 7.30 3.67
N ALA A 19 8.56 7.94 4.12
CA ALA A 19 8.92 7.98 5.53
C ALA A 19 7.86 8.71 6.39
N LEU A 20 7.24 9.77 5.86
CA LEU A 20 6.14 10.47 6.53
C LEU A 20 4.89 9.60 6.63
N VAL A 21 4.53 8.85 5.59
CA VAL A 21 3.40 7.91 5.62
C VAL A 21 3.68 6.77 6.59
N PHE A 22 4.91 6.23 6.60
CA PHE A 22 5.33 5.27 7.62
C PHE A 22 5.14 5.81 9.04
N PHE A 23 5.47 7.09 9.26
CA PHE A 23 5.31 7.75 10.56
C PHE A 23 3.84 7.86 11.00
N MET A 24 2.87 7.80 10.08
CA MET A 24 1.45 7.75 10.43
C MET A 24 1.12 6.55 11.30
N HIS A 25 1.78 5.40 11.13
CA HIS A 25 1.56 4.23 11.97
C HIS A 25 1.94 4.45 13.44
N LEU A 26 2.98 5.26 13.69
CA LEU A 26 3.30 5.68 15.05
C LEU A 26 2.18 6.59 15.60
N GLY A 27 1.68 7.51 14.77
CA GLY A 27 0.53 8.35 15.10
C GLY A 27 -0.72 7.56 15.45
N PHE A 28 -1.09 6.57 14.63
CA PHE A 28 -2.21 5.67 14.90
C PHE A 28 -1.99 4.83 16.15
N SER A 29 -0.77 4.33 16.37
CA SER A 29 -0.43 3.61 17.60
C SER A 29 -0.69 4.46 18.83
N PHE A 30 -0.28 5.73 18.83
CA PHE A 30 -0.54 6.66 19.94
C PHE A 30 -2.02 7.03 20.08
N LEU A 31 -2.72 7.24 18.97
CA LEU A 31 -4.15 7.52 18.97
C LEU A 31 -4.95 6.35 19.55
N GLU A 32 -4.71 5.12 19.06
CA GLU A 32 -5.43 3.93 19.50
C GLU A 32 -5.17 3.62 20.97
N ILE A 33 -3.92 3.66 21.45
CA ILE A 33 -3.65 3.41 22.88
C ILE A 33 -4.17 4.54 23.77
N GLY A 34 -4.22 5.78 23.27
CA GLY A 34 -4.72 6.93 24.01
C GLY A 34 -6.24 6.94 24.15
N LEU A 35 -6.96 6.36 23.17
CA LEU A 35 -8.43 6.27 23.16
C LEU A 35 -8.97 4.96 23.72
N THR A 36 -8.10 4.06 24.20
CA THR A 36 -8.48 2.74 24.72
C THR A 36 -7.99 2.53 26.15
N ARG A 37 -8.46 1.46 26.80
CA ARG A 37 -8.09 1.14 28.17
C ARG A 37 -6.67 0.62 28.22
N GLN A 38 -5.91 1.04 29.24
CA GLN A 38 -4.50 0.65 29.44
C GLN A 38 -4.24 -0.87 29.40
N LYS A 39 -5.20 -1.69 29.85
CA LYS A 39 -5.06 -3.16 29.79
C LYS A 39 -4.96 -3.72 28.36
N ASN A 40 -5.41 -2.96 27.36
CA ASN A 40 -5.43 -3.35 25.96
C ASN A 40 -4.26 -2.74 25.15
N THR A 41 -3.42 -1.89 25.76
CA THR A 41 -2.31 -1.19 25.10
C THR A 41 -1.39 -2.15 24.33
N ILE A 42 -0.97 -3.25 24.95
CA ILE A 42 -0.05 -4.21 24.32
C ILE A 42 -0.69 -4.85 23.07
N ASN A 43 -1.97 -5.21 23.16
CA ASN A 43 -2.71 -5.81 22.04
C ASN A 43 -2.78 -4.84 20.85
N ILE A 44 -3.03 -3.56 21.11
CA ILE A 44 -3.11 -2.52 20.08
C ILE A 44 -1.75 -2.25 19.43
N LEU A 45 -0.69 -2.12 20.23
CA LEU A 45 0.67 -1.93 19.69
C LEU A 45 1.10 -3.14 18.85
N PHE A 46 0.73 -4.35 19.28
CA PHE A 46 1.03 -5.56 18.52
C PHE A 46 0.29 -5.61 17.18
N LYS A 47 -0.98 -5.20 17.13
CA LYS A 47 -1.74 -5.07 15.87
C LYS A 47 -1.05 -4.11 14.90
N ASN A 48 -0.68 -2.91 15.36
CA ASN A 48 -0.02 -1.91 14.51
C ASN A 48 1.35 -2.37 14.00
N PHE A 49 2.15 -2.99 14.86
CA PHE A 49 3.45 -3.53 14.46
C PHE A 49 3.31 -4.68 13.43
N PHE A 50 2.33 -5.56 13.63
CA PHE A 50 2.03 -6.65 12.71
C PHE A 50 1.63 -6.13 11.32
N ILE A 51 0.76 -5.12 11.26
CA ILE A 51 0.28 -4.55 9.99
C ILE A 51 1.44 -4.06 9.12
N ILE A 52 2.39 -3.32 9.69
CA ILE A 52 3.53 -2.80 8.93
C ILE A 52 4.44 -3.94 8.46
N SER A 53 4.83 -4.82 9.39
CA SER A 53 5.82 -5.87 9.12
C SER A 53 5.30 -6.96 8.17
N ALA A 54 4.12 -7.52 8.47
CA ALA A 54 3.51 -8.52 7.59
C ALA A 54 2.91 -7.88 6.33
N GLY A 55 2.35 -6.67 6.44
CA GLY A 55 1.75 -5.96 5.33
C GLY A 55 2.72 -5.65 4.21
N LEU A 56 3.93 -5.16 4.53
CA LEU A 56 4.96 -4.92 3.51
C LEU A 56 5.39 -6.22 2.80
N VAL A 57 5.56 -7.31 3.54
CA VAL A 57 5.93 -8.62 2.95
C VAL A 57 4.81 -9.12 2.03
N LEU A 58 3.55 -9.04 2.47
CA LEU A 58 2.40 -9.42 1.64
C LEU A 58 2.25 -8.53 0.42
N TYR A 59 2.44 -7.23 0.59
CA TYR A 59 2.35 -6.29 -0.51
C TYR A 59 3.46 -6.52 -1.53
N ALA A 60 4.66 -6.92 -1.10
CA ALA A 60 5.74 -7.37 -1.98
C ALA A 60 5.40 -8.63 -2.75
N LEU A 61 4.82 -9.64 -2.06
CA LEU A 61 4.55 -10.95 -2.65
C LEU A 61 3.35 -10.97 -3.60
N ILE A 62 2.33 -10.16 -3.34
CA ILE A 62 1.09 -10.21 -4.12
C ILE A 62 0.50 -8.83 -4.40
N GLY A 63 0.57 -7.90 -3.44
CA GLY A 63 -0.23 -6.68 -3.47
C GLY A 63 0.15 -5.69 -4.56
N PHE A 64 1.42 -5.37 -4.74
CA PHE A 64 1.82 -4.31 -5.68
C PHE A 64 1.48 -4.65 -7.13
N ASN A 65 1.72 -5.89 -7.55
CA ASN A 65 1.43 -6.35 -8.91
C ASN A 65 -0.07 -6.50 -9.17
N LEU A 66 -0.84 -6.80 -8.12
CA LEU A 66 -2.29 -6.83 -8.21
C LEU A 66 -2.86 -5.41 -8.36
N MET A 67 -2.18 -4.41 -7.78
CA MET A 67 -2.57 -3.00 -7.86
C MET A 67 -2.17 -2.34 -9.17
N TYR A 68 -1.02 -2.70 -9.74
CA TYR A 68 -0.53 -2.20 -11.04
C TYR A 68 -0.43 -3.34 -12.06
N PRO A 69 -1.56 -3.90 -12.53
CA PRO A 69 -1.55 -5.03 -13.45
C PRO A 69 -1.21 -4.60 -14.89
N ALA A 70 -0.65 -5.53 -15.67
CA ALA A 70 -0.40 -5.29 -17.11
C ALA A 70 -1.68 -5.28 -17.97
N SER A 71 -2.75 -5.91 -17.50
CA SER A 71 -4.05 -5.93 -18.18
C SER A 71 -5.19 -6.16 -17.20
N PHE A 72 -6.40 -5.80 -17.59
CA PHE A 72 -7.63 -6.05 -16.83
C PHE A 72 -8.53 -7.03 -17.57
N TRP A 73 -9.10 -7.98 -16.85
CA TRP A 73 -10.22 -8.79 -17.31
C TRP A 73 -11.51 -7.98 -17.22
N ASN A 74 -12.15 -7.77 -18.37
CA ASN A 74 -13.38 -6.95 -18.52
C ASN A 74 -13.25 -5.53 -17.92
N GLY A 75 -12.04 -4.96 -17.85
CA GLY A 75 -11.79 -3.63 -17.28
C GLY A 75 -11.95 -3.51 -15.76
N VAL A 76 -12.29 -4.61 -15.05
CA VAL A 76 -12.62 -4.58 -13.61
C VAL A 76 -11.68 -5.44 -12.79
N LEU A 77 -11.34 -6.64 -13.24
CA LEU A 77 -10.49 -7.55 -12.47
C LEU A 77 -9.04 -7.46 -12.95
N PRO A 78 -8.08 -7.10 -12.09
CA PRO A 78 -6.66 -7.14 -12.43
C PRO A 78 -6.24 -8.53 -12.91
N ASN A 79 -5.54 -8.60 -14.04
CA ASN A 79 -4.94 -9.86 -14.45
C ASN A 79 -3.66 -10.10 -13.65
N TYR A 80 -3.78 -10.93 -12.62
CA TYR A 80 -2.65 -11.33 -11.78
C TYR A 80 -1.77 -12.43 -12.42
N PHE A 81 -2.27 -13.17 -13.42
CA PHE A 81 -1.61 -14.38 -13.95
C PHE A 81 -0.54 -14.12 -15.02
N VAL A 82 0.01 -12.90 -15.09
CA VAL A 82 1.12 -12.57 -15.98
C VAL A 82 2.36 -12.28 -15.12
N GLY A 83 3.12 -13.32 -14.80
CA GLY A 83 4.36 -13.22 -14.01
C GLY A 83 4.29 -13.90 -12.64
N LEU A 84 5.44 -14.39 -12.15
CA LEU A 84 5.57 -15.26 -10.98
C LEU A 84 5.31 -14.52 -9.65
N PHE A 85 4.04 -14.33 -9.30
CA PHE A 85 3.63 -13.58 -8.11
C PHE A 85 4.21 -12.16 -8.04
N GLY A 86 4.59 -11.58 -9.19
CA GLY A 86 5.07 -10.20 -9.19
C GLY A 86 6.43 -9.95 -8.52
N LEU A 87 7.20 -11.01 -8.24
CA LEU A 87 8.59 -10.92 -7.78
C LEU A 87 9.56 -10.52 -8.90
N GLU A 88 9.12 -10.62 -10.14
CA GLU A 88 9.85 -10.13 -11.29
C GLU A 88 9.49 -8.66 -11.49
N SER A 89 10.43 -7.79 -11.13
CA SER A 89 10.44 -6.42 -11.66
C SER A 89 10.35 -6.52 -13.19
N PRO A 90 9.45 -5.74 -13.85
CA PRO A 90 9.41 -5.66 -15.32
C PRO A 90 10.76 -5.20 -15.92
N ILE A 91 11.64 -4.66 -15.08
CA ILE A 91 12.95 -4.13 -15.43
C ILE A 91 14.01 -5.18 -15.13
N GLY A 92 14.85 -5.49 -16.14
CA GLY A 92 16.05 -6.30 -16.00
C GLY A 92 17.05 -5.76 -14.96
N SER A 93 18.25 -6.36 -14.90
CA SER A 93 19.25 -6.20 -13.82
C SER A 93 19.77 -4.78 -13.52
N GLU A 94 19.25 -3.73 -14.13
CA GLU A 94 19.69 -2.35 -13.95
C GLU A 94 18.65 -1.55 -13.14
N GLY A 95 18.82 -1.53 -11.82
CA GLY A 95 17.87 -1.00 -10.83
C GLY A 95 17.67 0.53 -10.77
N LEU A 96 17.89 1.25 -11.87
CA LEU A 96 17.73 2.71 -11.95
C LEU A 96 17.08 3.18 -13.27
N ASP A 97 16.35 2.30 -13.95
CA ASP A 97 15.82 2.63 -15.27
C ASP A 97 14.48 3.39 -15.20
N LEU A 98 14.37 4.44 -16.01
CA LEU A 98 13.17 5.25 -16.25
C LEU A 98 12.08 4.47 -17.01
N ALA A 99 12.33 3.20 -17.34
CA ALA A 99 11.42 2.32 -18.07
C ALA A 99 10.07 2.08 -17.37
N TYR A 100 10.00 2.27 -16.04
CA TYR A 100 8.76 2.16 -15.28
C TYR A 100 7.92 3.45 -15.30
N ASN A 101 8.56 4.59 -15.06
CA ASN A 101 7.92 5.91 -14.99
C ASN A 101 9.00 7.01 -15.13
N GLU A 102 8.65 8.13 -15.76
CA GLU A 102 9.51 9.32 -15.85
C GLU A 102 9.73 10.01 -14.49
N GLY A 103 8.87 9.73 -13.50
CA GLY A 103 8.88 10.37 -12.18
C GLY A 103 9.89 9.79 -11.20
N TYR A 104 9.78 8.49 -10.89
CA TYR A 104 10.52 7.81 -9.82
C TYR A 104 10.63 6.31 -10.11
N THR A 105 11.47 5.60 -9.33
CA THR A 105 11.71 4.17 -9.55
C THR A 105 10.55 3.30 -9.12
N TYR A 106 10.46 2.10 -9.70
CA TYR A 106 9.53 1.04 -9.31
C TYR A 106 9.57 0.76 -7.79
N TRP A 107 10.75 0.68 -7.20
CA TRP A 107 10.92 0.39 -5.77
C TRP A 107 10.47 1.52 -4.87
N THR A 108 10.63 2.77 -5.33
CA THR A 108 10.12 3.94 -4.62
C THR A 108 8.59 3.95 -4.59
N ASP A 109 7.93 3.63 -5.72
CA ASP A 109 6.47 3.50 -5.74
C ASP A 109 5.98 2.33 -4.89
N PHE A 110 6.65 1.18 -5.01
CA PHE A 110 6.37 -0.01 -4.21
C PHE A 110 6.34 0.31 -2.71
N LEU A 111 7.38 0.98 -2.19
CA LEU A 111 7.45 1.35 -0.78
C LEU A 111 6.37 2.36 -0.40
N PHE A 112 6.15 3.38 -1.25
CA PHE A 112 5.15 4.40 -1.02
C PHE A 112 3.74 3.79 -0.93
N GLN A 113 3.34 3.00 -1.94
CA GLN A 113 2.03 2.37 -1.99
C GLN A 113 1.85 1.28 -0.93
N GLY A 114 2.92 0.56 -0.59
CA GLY A 114 2.91 -0.39 0.51
C GLY A 114 2.58 0.26 1.85
N MET A 115 3.03 1.49 2.09
CA MET A 115 2.67 2.25 3.28
C MET A 115 1.21 2.68 3.30
N PHE A 116 0.63 3.05 2.15
CA PHE A 116 -0.80 3.35 2.04
C PHE A 116 -1.66 2.10 2.29
N ALA A 117 -1.29 0.96 1.70
CA ALA A 117 -1.97 -0.31 1.92
C ALA A 117 -1.95 -0.73 3.40
N ALA A 118 -0.79 -0.62 4.06
CA ALA A 118 -0.67 -0.85 5.49
C ALA A 118 -1.51 0.15 6.30
N THR A 119 -1.53 1.43 5.91
CA THR A 119 -2.31 2.47 6.59
C THR A 119 -3.81 2.17 6.58
N ALA A 120 -4.35 1.68 5.46
CA ALA A 120 -5.75 1.27 5.38
C ALA A 120 -6.11 0.20 6.43
N ALA A 121 -5.24 -0.80 6.63
CA ALA A 121 -5.44 -1.81 7.66
C ALA A 121 -5.32 -1.27 9.10
N THR A 122 -4.39 -0.33 9.33
CA THR A 122 -4.24 0.34 10.63
C THR A 122 -5.48 1.16 10.99
N ILE A 123 -6.11 1.85 10.04
CA ILE A 123 -7.37 2.58 10.30
C ILE A 123 -8.45 1.62 10.81
N VAL A 124 -8.56 0.43 10.21
CA VAL A 124 -9.50 -0.59 10.69
C VAL A 124 -9.13 -1.09 12.09
N SER A 125 -7.84 -1.24 12.42
CA SER A 125 -7.40 -1.60 13.80
C SER A 125 -8.01 -0.69 14.85
N GLY A 126 -8.00 0.63 14.59
CA GLY A 126 -8.59 1.63 15.47
C GLY A 126 -10.11 1.52 15.54
N ALA A 127 -10.78 1.30 14.41
CA ALA A 127 -12.24 1.14 14.35
C ALA A 127 -12.74 -0.08 15.15
N VAL A 128 -11.97 -1.18 15.15
CA VAL A 128 -12.31 -2.41 15.87
C VAL A 128 -11.57 -2.57 17.20
N ALA A 129 -10.95 -1.50 17.70
CA ALA A 129 -10.19 -1.55 18.94
C ALA A 129 -11.05 -2.08 20.10
N GLU A 130 -10.47 -2.96 20.92
CA GLU A 130 -11.13 -3.65 22.04
C GLU A 130 -12.30 -4.59 21.69
N ARG A 131 -12.72 -4.68 20.42
CA ARG A 131 -13.93 -5.43 19.98
C ARG A 131 -13.63 -6.63 19.08
N ALA A 132 -12.41 -6.74 18.57
CA ALA A 132 -11.98 -7.85 17.71
C ALA A 132 -10.99 -8.79 18.40
N LYS A 133 -11.08 -10.09 18.09
CA LYS A 133 -10.04 -11.07 18.44
C LYS A 133 -8.80 -10.83 17.58
N LEU A 134 -7.62 -10.96 18.18
CA LEU A 134 -6.34 -10.69 17.51
C LEU A 134 -6.13 -11.56 16.26
N GLY A 135 -6.37 -12.87 16.36
CA GLY A 135 -6.23 -13.78 15.21
C GLY A 135 -7.18 -13.44 14.06
N SER A 136 -8.43 -13.07 14.36
CA SER A 136 -9.40 -12.63 13.35
C SER A 136 -8.94 -11.33 12.66
N PHE A 137 -8.38 -10.41 13.44
CA PHE A 137 -7.82 -9.17 12.90
C PHE A 137 -6.63 -9.41 11.98
N PHE A 138 -5.76 -10.38 12.28
CA PHE A 138 -4.63 -10.73 11.41
C PHE A 138 -5.08 -11.31 10.08
N VAL A 139 -6.00 -12.28 10.10
CA VAL A 139 -6.56 -12.84 8.86
C VAL A 139 -7.21 -11.74 8.03
N PHE A 140 -7.99 -10.86 8.67
CA PHE A 140 -8.58 -9.70 8.00
C PHE A 140 -7.52 -8.78 7.37
N SER A 141 -6.48 -8.41 8.11
CA SER A 141 -5.42 -7.52 7.62
C SER A 141 -4.67 -8.12 6.43
N ILE A 142 -4.41 -9.43 6.46
CA ILE A 142 -3.77 -10.14 5.35
C ILE A 142 -4.63 -10.07 4.09
N LEU A 143 -5.93 -10.34 4.21
CA LEU A 143 -6.87 -10.27 3.08
C LEU A 143 -7.03 -8.83 2.56
N LEU A 144 -7.10 -7.86 3.46
CA LEU A 144 -7.23 -6.46 3.09
C LEU A 144 -6.00 -5.98 2.32
N ILE A 145 -4.80 -6.13 2.89
CA ILE A 145 -3.55 -5.62 2.30
C ILE A 145 -3.15 -6.41 1.05
N GLY A 146 -3.36 -7.73 1.07
CA GLY A 146 -2.90 -8.62 0.00
C GLY A 146 -3.84 -8.73 -1.19
N LEU A 147 -5.15 -8.48 -1.00
CA LEU A 147 -6.16 -8.73 -2.02
C LEU A 147 -7.08 -7.53 -2.23
N VAL A 148 -7.84 -7.14 -1.21
CA VAL A 148 -8.94 -6.17 -1.38
C VAL A 148 -8.41 -4.79 -1.73
N TYR A 149 -7.47 -4.27 -0.95
CA TYR A 149 -6.88 -2.95 -1.16
C TYR A 149 -6.18 -2.84 -2.53
N PRO A 150 -5.31 -3.78 -2.93
CA PRO A 150 -4.72 -3.76 -4.27
C PRO A 150 -5.74 -3.78 -5.41
N VAL A 151 -6.79 -4.62 -5.32
CA VAL A 151 -7.83 -4.68 -6.37
C VAL A 151 -8.55 -3.35 -6.47
N VAL A 152 -8.96 -2.76 -5.35
CA VAL A 152 -9.65 -1.46 -5.36
C VAL A 152 -8.70 -0.35 -5.83
N GLY A 153 -7.44 -0.37 -5.39
CA GLY A 153 -6.39 0.53 -5.84
C GLY A 153 -6.16 0.45 -7.35
N SER A 154 -6.22 -0.75 -7.94
CA SER A 154 -6.05 -0.94 -9.38
C SER A 154 -7.12 -0.24 -10.21
N TRP A 155 -8.34 -0.10 -9.68
CA TRP A 155 -9.44 0.51 -10.40
C TRP A 155 -9.20 1.98 -10.69
N LYS A 156 -8.49 2.69 -9.80
CA LYS A 156 -8.23 4.12 -9.94
C LYS A 156 -6.75 4.47 -10.13
N TRP A 157 -5.84 3.91 -9.35
CA TRP A 157 -4.41 4.21 -9.46
C TRP A 157 -3.65 3.25 -10.39
N GLY A 158 -4.23 2.07 -10.66
CA GLY A 158 -3.68 1.09 -11.60
C GLY A 158 -4.21 1.18 -13.05
N GLY A 159 -4.91 2.26 -13.41
CA GLY A 159 -5.45 2.46 -14.76
C GLY A 159 -6.70 1.65 -15.10
N GLY A 160 -7.47 1.21 -14.10
CA GLY A 160 -8.73 0.51 -14.31
C GLY A 160 -9.91 1.46 -14.63
N PHE A 161 -11.13 0.90 -14.64
CA PHE A 161 -12.34 1.59 -15.07
C PHE A 161 -12.67 2.91 -14.32
N LEU A 162 -12.30 3.05 -13.04
CA LEU A 162 -12.56 4.31 -12.32
C LEU A 162 -11.69 5.43 -12.87
N ASP A 163 -10.45 5.11 -13.26
CA ASP A 163 -9.58 6.07 -13.93
C ASP A 163 -10.17 6.48 -15.29
N GLU A 164 -10.61 5.50 -16.09
CA GLU A 164 -11.24 5.74 -17.41
C GLU A 164 -12.51 6.60 -17.33
N TRP A 165 -13.27 6.48 -16.25
CA TRP A 165 -14.47 7.29 -16.01
C TRP A 165 -14.19 8.68 -15.48
N GLY A 166 -12.92 9.05 -15.27
CA GLY A 166 -12.53 10.34 -14.72
C GLY A 166 -12.80 10.50 -13.23
N PHE A 167 -12.91 9.39 -12.48
CA PHE A 167 -13.01 9.45 -11.02
C PHE A 167 -11.77 10.14 -10.45
N TYR A 168 -11.95 11.07 -9.52
CA TYR A 168 -10.85 11.83 -8.93
C TYR A 168 -10.62 11.42 -7.49
N ASP A 169 -9.53 10.69 -7.26
CA ASP A 169 -9.00 10.39 -5.92
C ASP A 169 -7.49 10.58 -5.92
N PHE A 170 -7.03 11.71 -5.40
CA PHE A 170 -5.62 12.11 -5.46
C PHE A 170 -4.75 11.34 -4.46
N ALA A 171 -5.25 11.15 -3.23
CA ALA A 171 -4.47 10.61 -2.10
C ALA A 171 -5.23 9.57 -1.27
N GLY A 172 -6.29 8.97 -1.81
CA GLY A 172 -6.94 7.81 -1.21
C GLY A 172 -8.11 8.18 -0.29
N SER A 173 -8.76 9.30 -0.54
CA SER A 173 -10.00 9.69 0.15
C SER A 173 -11.06 8.59 0.09
N THR A 174 -11.11 7.86 -1.02
CA THR A 174 -11.97 6.68 -1.16
C THR A 174 -11.18 5.41 -0.93
N LEU A 175 -10.06 5.22 -1.63
CA LEU A 175 -9.31 3.96 -1.62
C LEU A 175 -8.77 3.55 -0.24
N VAL A 176 -8.49 4.52 0.64
CA VAL A 176 -7.93 4.29 1.99
C VAL A 176 -8.97 4.48 3.09
N HIS A 177 -9.88 5.45 2.93
CA HIS A 177 -10.69 5.96 4.05
C HIS A 177 -12.19 5.61 4.01
N SER A 178 -12.74 5.21 2.84
CA SER A 178 -14.17 4.89 2.70
C SER A 178 -14.45 3.40 2.95
#